data_AF-A0A1M6WIW6-F1
#
_entry.id   AF-A0A1M6WIW6-F1
#
_cell.length_a   1.000
_cell.length_b   1.000
_cell.length_c   1.000
_cell.angle_alpha   90.00
_cell.angle_beta   90.00
_cell.angle_gamma   90.00
#
_symmetry.space_group_name_H-M   'P 1'
#
loop_
_entity.id
_entity.type
_entity.pdbx_description
1 polymer ?
#
loop_
_entity_poly.entity_id
_entity_poly.type
_entity_poly.pdbx_seq_one_letter_code
_entity_poly.pdbx_strand_id
1 'polypeptide(L)'
;MLLPLTKYFLFRTKDIHSKGLVGKFDCPDSDTFDVDVNVTLVRSLSRKIQVNADCYKRFVDQAASFDYLEYGSAGTYDISFRVVRFKLSDDTYECLVTNLPREEFDIQKLKLLYFAR
;
A
#
# COMPACT_ATOMS: atom_id res chain seq x y z
N MET A 1 11.91 18.95 19.16
CA MET A 1 11.50 17.61 18.68
C MET A 1 10.67 17.84 17.42
N LEU A 2 11.28 17.75 16.24
CA LEU A 2 10.55 17.90 14.98
C LEU A 2 9.73 16.63 14.80
N LEU A 3 8.40 16.73 14.85
CA LEU A 3 7.55 15.67 14.33
C LEU A 3 7.96 15.47 12.85
N PRO A 4 8.29 14.25 12.41
CA PRO A 4 8.60 14.03 11.00
C PRO A 4 7.41 14.53 10.17
N LEU A 5 7.69 15.36 9.16
CA LEU A 5 6.69 15.79 8.19
C LEU A 5 6.04 14.53 7.61
N THR A 6 4.76 14.33 7.88
CA THR A 6 3.97 13.27 7.26
C THR A 6 4.01 13.50 5.75
N LYS A 7 4.71 12.61 5.03
CA LYS A 7 4.73 12.63 3.57
C LYS A 7 3.53 11.87 3.06
N TYR A 8 2.72 12.54 2.26
CA TYR A 8 1.58 11.93 1.57
C TYR A 8 1.98 11.43 0.18
N PHE A 9 1.35 10.35 -0.26
CA PHE A 9 1.54 9.80 -1.59
C PHE A 9 0.23 9.29 -2.18
N LEU A 10 0.18 9.25 -3.51
CA LEU A 10 -0.85 8.59 -4.29
C LEU A 10 -0.18 8.00 -5.54
N PHE A 11 -0.30 6.70 -5.72
CA PHE A 11 0.23 6.01 -6.89
C PHE A 11 -0.87 5.17 -7.55
N ARG A 12 -0.89 5.19 -8.89
CA ARG A 12 -1.67 4.23 -9.68
C ARG A 12 -0.99 2.87 -9.64
N THR A 13 -1.78 1.82 -9.50
CA THR A 13 -1.34 0.43 -9.64
C THR A 13 -2.23 -0.28 -10.64
N LYS A 14 -1.76 -1.43 -11.14
CA LYS A 14 -2.64 -2.35 -11.88
C LYS A 14 -3.78 -2.82 -10.97
N ASP A 15 -4.90 -3.17 -11.60
CA ASP A 15 -6.08 -3.72 -10.95
C ASP A 15 -5.76 -5.00 -10.16
N ILE A 16 -6.60 -5.32 -9.17
CA ILE A 16 -6.46 -6.49 -8.30
C ILE A 16 -6.41 -7.82 -9.06
N HIS A 17 -7.06 -7.92 -10.23
CA HIS A 17 -7.04 -9.12 -11.07
C HIS A 17 -5.79 -9.23 -11.96
N SER A 18 -4.94 -8.20 -11.95
CA SER A 18 -3.69 -8.18 -12.73
C SER A 18 -2.50 -8.63 -11.89
N LYS A 19 -1.47 -9.18 -12.56
CA LYS A 19 -0.16 -9.41 -11.94
C LYS A 19 0.46 -8.07 -11.51
N GLY A 20 0.43 -7.78 -10.21
CA GLY A 20 0.85 -6.49 -9.66
C GLY A 20 1.02 -6.49 -8.13
N LEU A 21 1.15 -5.28 -7.57
CA LEU A 21 1.35 -5.07 -6.14
C LEU A 21 0.13 -5.50 -5.32
N VAL A 22 -1.06 -5.03 -5.72
CA VAL A 22 -2.28 -5.14 -4.92
C VAL A 22 -2.95 -6.50 -4.97
N GLY A 23 -2.73 -7.30 -6.02
CA GLY A 23 -3.23 -8.67 -6.10
C GLY A 23 -2.60 -9.65 -5.09
N LYS A 24 -1.73 -9.17 -4.18
CA LYS A 24 -1.16 -9.95 -3.07
C LYS A 24 -1.80 -9.64 -1.72
N PHE A 25 -2.70 -8.66 -1.68
CA PHE A 25 -3.43 -8.28 -0.48
C PHE A 25 -4.84 -8.88 -0.53
N ASP A 26 -5.45 -9.05 0.63
CA ASP A 26 -6.83 -9.53 0.78
C ASP A 26 -7.83 -8.41 0.45
N CYS A 27 -7.79 -7.92 -0.79
CA CYS A 27 -8.72 -6.93 -1.28
C CYS A 27 -10.08 -7.58 -1.63
N PRO A 28 -11.21 -6.91 -1.39
CA PRO A 28 -12.52 -7.40 -1.81
C PRO A 28 -12.59 -7.61 -3.33
N ASP A 29 -13.20 -8.72 -3.74
CA ASP A 29 -13.59 -8.92 -5.14
C ASP A 29 -14.89 -8.15 -5.45
N SER A 30 -14.78 -6.82 -5.45
CA SER A 30 -15.91 -5.90 -5.71
C SER A 30 -15.50 -4.77 -6.65
N ASP A 31 -16.47 -4.25 -7.41
CA ASP A 31 -16.27 -3.16 -8.37
C ASP A 31 -15.66 -1.89 -7.76
N THR A 32 -15.95 -1.63 -6.48
CA THR A 32 -15.47 -0.44 -5.78
C THR A 32 -15.25 -0.78 -4.31
N PHE A 33 -14.09 -0.37 -3.78
CA PHE A 33 -13.75 -0.49 -2.38
C PHE A 33 -12.66 0.52 -1.99
N ASP A 34 -12.52 0.74 -0.70
CA ASP A 34 -11.45 1.51 -0.07
C ASP A 34 -11.10 0.81 1.24
N VAL A 35 -9.98 0.09 1.25
CA VAL A 35 -9.58 -0.76 2.38
C VAL A 35 -8.19 -0.41 2.86
N ASP A 36 -8.00 -0.52 4.16
CA ASP A 36 -6.70 -0.35 4.79
C ASP A 36 -5.87 -1.63 4.64
N VAL A 37 -4.61 -1.45 4.25
CA VAL A 37 -3.62 -2.52 4.07
C VAL A 37 -2.43 -2.23 4.96
N ASN A 38 -2.09 -3.21 5.79
CA ASN A 38 -0.93 -3.17 6.66
C ASN A 38 0.16 -4.10 6.12
N VAL A 39 1.37 -3.56 5.96
CA VAL A 39 2.52 -4.30 5.45
C VAL A 39 3.65 -4.18 6.44
N THR A 40 4.25 -5.31 6.79
CA THR A 40 5.50 -5.34 7.55
C THR A 40 6.65 -5.62 6.62
N LEU A 41 7.53 -4.63 6.47
CA LEU A 41 8.76 -4.72 5.70
C LEU A 41 9.85 -5.40 6.53
N VAL A 42 10.54 -6.36 5.93
CA VAL A 42 11.65 -7.09 6.56
C VAL A 42 12.87 -7.14 5.65
N ARG A 43 14.05 -7.10 6.25
CA ARG A 43 15.35 -7.21 5.57
C ARG A 43 15.99 -8.60 5.69
N SER A 44 15.28 -9.55 6.31
CA SER A 44 15.70 -10.94 6.48
C SER A 44 14.52 -11.89 6.35
N LEU A 45 14.77 -13.07 5.76
CA LEU A 45 13.78 -14.15 5.62
C LEU A 45 13.80 -15.13 6.80
N SER A 46 14.54 -14.81 7.87
CA SER A 46 14.58 -15.63 9.08
C SER A 46 13.18 -15.93 9.61
N ARG A 47 12.91 -17.20 9.89
CA ARG A 47 11.65 -17.66 10.50
C ARG A 47 11.44 -17.13 11.92
N LYS A 48 12.50 -16.61 12.56
CA LYS A 48 12.42 -15.99 13.89
C LYS A 48 11.72 -14.64 13.87
N ILE A 49 11.65 -13.98 12.71
CA ILE A 49 10.98 -12.68 12.55
C ILE A 49 9.47 -12.91 12.48
N GLN A 50 8.81 -12.64 13.61
CA GLN A 50 7.36 -12.66 13.75
C GLN A 50 6.76 -11.39 13.16
N VAL A 51 5.60 -11.55 12.52
CA VAL A 51 4.81 -10.46 11.93
C VAL A 51 3.37 -10.66 12.39
N ASN A 52 2.67 -9.57 12.66
CA ASN A 52 1.25 -9.63 13.04
C ASN A 52 0.45 -10.37 11.96
N ALA A 53 -0.50 -11.20 12.37
CA ALA A 53 -1.29 -12.02 11.43
C ALA A 53 -2.06 -11.16 10.41
N ASP A 54 -2.47 -9.95 10.81
CA ASP A 54 -3.20 -8.99 9.98
C ASP A 54 -2.28 -8.14 9.07
N CYS A 55 -0.98 -8.40 9.07
CA CYS A 55 0.01 -7.68 8.28
C CYS A 55 0.60 -8.58 7.19
N TYR A 56 0.62 -8.07 5.96
CA TYR A 56 1.32 -8.74 4.88
C TYR A 56 2.84 -8.58 5.05
N LYS A 57 3.56 -9.70 5.24
CA LYS A 57 5.03 -9.69 5.34
C LYS A 57 5.67 -9.52 3.97
N ARG A 58 6.44 -8.44 3.79
CA ARG A 58 7.16 -8.15 2.54
C ARG A 58 8.66 -8.06 2.78
N PHE A 59 9.41 -8.94 2.11
CA PHE A 59 10.87 -8.84 2.05
C PHE A 59 11.31 -7.70 1.12
N VAL A 60 12.27 -6.91 1.59
CA VAL A 60 12.94 -5.83 0.85
C VAL A 60 14.37 -6.25 0.58
N ASP A 61 14.69 -6.46 -0.69
CA ASP A 61 16.01 -6.91 -1.13
C ASP A 61 17.10 -5.84 -0.90
N GLN A 62 18.37 -6.23 -1.02
CA GLN A 62 19.51 -5.35 -0.77
C GLN A 62 19.62 -4.21 -1.80
N ALA A 63 19.16 -4.42 -3.04
CA ALA A 63 19.26 -3.43 -4.12
C ALA A 63 18.23 -2.30 -3.96
N ALA A 64 17.14 -2.54 -3.23
CA ALA A 64 16.17 -1.51 -2.90
C ALA A 64 16.75 -0.47 -1.93
N SER A 65 16.58 0.81 -2.27
CA SER A 65 16.88 1.94 -1.40
C SER A 65 15.92 1.93 -0.21
N PHE A 66 16.41 1.54 0.96
CA PHE A 66 15.61 1.45 2.18
C PHE A 66 16.50 1.55 3.44
N ASP A 67 16.61 2.77 3.96
CA ASP A 67 17.59 3.10 5.00
C ASP A 67 17.01 3.00 6.43
N TYR A 68 15.73 2.62 6.55
CA TYR A 68 15.07 2.43 7.84
C TYR A 68 15.46 1.13 8.55
N LEU A 69 15.96 0.14 7.80
CA LEU A 69 16.43 -1.15 8.33
C LEU A 69 17.70 -1.60 7.61
N GLU A 70 18.68 -2.03 8.39
CA GLU A 70 19.89 -2.69 7.87
C GLU A 70 19.55 -4.01 7.18
N TYR A 71 20.21 -4.29 6.06
CA TYR A 71 20.03 -5.55 5.33
C TYR A 71 20.45 -6.75 6.20
N GLY A 72 19.66 -7.83 6.21
CA GLY A 72 19.91 -9.02 7.03
C GLY A 72 19.53 -8.89 8.51
N SER A 73 19.19 -7.69 8.98
CA SER A 73 18.76 -7.47 10.37
C SER A 73 17.44 -8.17 10.70
N ALA A 74 17.20 -8.40 11.99
CA ALA A 74 15.95 -8.94 12.51
C ALA A 74 14.86 -7.87 12.72
N GLY A 75 15.15 -6.61 12.39
CA GLY A 75 14.21 -5.50 12.53
C GLY A 75 13.05 -5.60 11.55
N THR A 76 11.94 -4.97 11.94
CA THR A 76 10.72 -4.85 11.14
C THR A 76 10.35 -3.39 10.99
N TYR A 77 9.67 -3.05 9.90
CA TYR A 77 9.17 -1.71 9.66
C TYR A 77 7.74 -1.80 9.12
N ASP A 78 6.78 -1.30 9.90
CA ASP A 78 5.38 -1.36 9.55
C ASP A 78 4.96 -0.12 8.75
N ILE A 79 4.18 -0.34 7.70
CA ILE A 79 3.58 0.70 6.88
C ILE A 79 2.11 0.37 6.63
N SER A 80 1.27 1.38 6.77
CA SER A 80 -0.16 1.30 6.48
C SER A 80 -0.53 2.26 5.36
N PHE A 81 -1.39 1.81 4.47
CA PHE A 81 -1.93 2.62 3.37
C PHE A 81 -3.28 2.07 2.94
N ARG A 82 -4.00 2.84 2.14
CA ARG A 82 -5.27 2.47 1.54
C ARG A 82 -5.04 1.90 0.14
N VAL A 83 -5.72 0.82 -0.17
CA VAL A 83 -5.96 0.37 -1.55
C VAL A 83 -7.37 0.75 -1.93
N VAL A 84 -7.49 1.56 -2.97
CA VAL A 84 -8.78 2.09 -3.42
C VAL A 84 -9.01 1.64 -4.85
N ARG A 85 -10.10 0.90 -5.07
CA ARG A 85 -10.57 0.52 -6.41
C ARG A 85 -11.84 1.27 -6.73
N PHE A 86 -11.94 1.80 -7.94
CA PHE A 86 -13.17 2.41 -8.40
C PHE A 86 -13.35 2.27 -9.91
N LYS A 87 -14.62 2.34 -10.34
CA LYS A 87 -15.01 2.36 -11.73
C LYS A 87 -14.79 3.74 -12.38
N LEU A 88 -14.18 3.75 -13.58
CA LEU A 88 -14.05 4.93 -14.45
C LEU A 88 -15.17 5.00 -15.50
N SER A 89 -15.42 3.89 -16.18
CA SER A 89 -16.49 3.69 -17.18
C SER A 89 -17.03 2.26 -17.12
N ASP A 90 -17.98 1.90 -17.97
CA ASP A 90 -18.76 0.65 -17.89
C ASP A 90 -17.93 -0.63 -17.73
N ASP A 91 -16.70 -0.70 -18.27
CA ASP A 91 -15.82 -1.87 -18.16
C ASP A 91 -14.39 -1.54 -17.70
N THR A 92 -14.14 -0.33 -17.22
CA THR A 92 -12.78 0.08 -16.80
C THR A 92 -12.70 0.47 -15.34
N TYR A 93 -11.68 -0.07 -14.67
CA TYR A 93 -11.43 0.11 -13.24
C TYR A 93 -10.04 0.69 -13.05
N GLU A 94 -9.89 1.51 -12.01
CA GLU A 94 -8.60 1.96 -11.54
C GLU A 94 -8.38 1.55 -10.10
N CYS A 95 -7.12 1.26 -9.81
CA CYS A 95 -6.64 0.97 -8.46
C CYS A 95 -5.57 1.98 -8.07
N LEU A 96 -5.73 2.56 -6.88
CA LEU A 96 -4.81 3.50 -6.27
C LEU A 96 -4.26 2.93 -4.97
N VAL A 97 -3.02 3.29 -4.67
CA VAL A 97 -2.37 3.07 -3.37
C VAL A 97 -2.01 4.42 -2.78
N THR A 98 -2.50 4.73 -1.58
CA THR A 98 -2.40 6.06 -0.98
C THR A 98 -2.37 6.03 0.55
N ASN A 99 -1.68 6.97 1.19
CA ASN A 99 -1.81 7.23 2.62
C ASN A 99 -2.54 8.56 2.92
N LEU A 100 -3.23 9.12 1.94
CA LEU A 100 -4.06 10.30 2.14
C LEU A 100 -5.19 10.00 3.15
N PRO A 101 -5.50 10.92 4.09
CA PRO A 101 -6.55 10.73 5.08
C PRO A 101 -7.90 10.42 4.42
N ARG A 102 -8.63 9.43 4.91
CA ARG A 102 -9.93 9.02 4.32
C ARG A 102 -10.99 10.10 4.49
N GLU A 103 -10.93 10.82 5.60
CA GLU A 103 -11.84 11.90 5.96
C GLU A 103 -11.69 13.09 5.00
N GLU A 104 -10.47 13.37 4.56
CA GLU A 104 -10.18 14.47 3.63
C GLU A 104 -10.20 14.03 2.17
N PHE A 105 -9.80 12.79 1.86
CA PHE A 105 -9.70 12.24 0.50
C PHE A 105 -10.48 10.92 0.41
N ASP A 106 -11.79 11.06 0.34
CA ASP A 106 -12.70 9.96 0.00
C ASP A 106 -12.52 9.50 -1.46
N ILE A 107 -13.26 8.47 -1.86
CA ILE A 107 -13.18 7.91 -3.21
C ILE A 107 -13.48 8.97 -4.28
N GLN A 108 -14.40 9.91 -4.06
CA GLN A 108 -14.75 10.93 -5.06
C GLN A 108 -13.61 11.92 -5.25
N LYS A 109 -12.98 12.38 -4.17
CA LYS A 109 -11.80 13.25 -4.25
C LYS A 109 -10.59 12.54 -4.84
N LEU A 110 -10.39 11.26 -4.52
CA LEU A 110 -9.35 10.45 -5.14
C LEU A 110 -9.57 10.29 -6.65
N LYS A 111 -10.82 10.12 -7.11
CA LYS A 111 -11.15 10.15 -8.55
C LYS A 111 -10.77 11.49 -9.17
N LEU A 112 -11.11 12.60 -8.54
CA LEU A 112 -10.73 13.93 -9.05
C LEU A 112 -9.20 14.10 -9.14
N LEU A 113 -8.47 13.67 -8.11
CA LEU A 113 -7.00 13.67 -8.12
C LEU A 113 -6.41 12.79 -9.22
N TYR A 114 -7.02 11.64 -9.49
CA TYR A 114 -6.62 10.75 -10.57
C TYR A 114 -6.76 11.45 -11.94
N PHE A 115 -7.84 12.19 -12.17
CA PHE A 115 -8.06 12.94 -13.41
C PHE A 115 -7.22 14.23 -13.52
N ALA A 116 -6.75 14.78 -12.41
CA ALA A 116 -5.94 16.01 -12.38
C ALA A 116 -4.46 15.79 -12.76
N ARG A 117 -4.07 14.55 -13.04
CA ARG A 117 -2.71 14.13 -13.36
C ARG A 117 -2.55 13.84 -14.85
#